data_AF-A0A172U9L7-F1
#
_entry.id   AF-A0A172U9L7-F1
#
_cell.length_a   1.000
_cell.length_b   1.000
_cell.length_c   1.000
_cell.angle_alpha   90.00
_cell.angle_beta   90.00
_cell.angle_gamma   90.00
#
_symmetry.space_group_name_H-M   'P 1'
#
loop_
_entity.id
_entity.type
_entity.pdbx_description
1 polymer ?
#
loop_
_entity_poly.entity_id
_entity_poly.type
_entity_poly.pdbx_seq_one_letter_code
_entity_poly.pdbx_strand_id
1 'polypeptide(L)'
;MAVSFRFLLSLYAIVPLSLALVWLDSAGFDHALREALPTSPSHFLLFQVLFGTPHIVASNLLLASHSDYLAAYKGKLIAMTGFIVLFFGVGSLFIPYRVLYLISACWTVYHVLKQQHGVAKAVCRLPNWAFHLQLWLSVSAGIFTYIGIFMHNSLEPEQAAQVLQIAVLLTAALCISTFVCQRYVPNRLGWYFLWANTLLVVASCYVYSQQYYFLAILMPRLVHDITAYSFYVTHDVNRHGNRPENALFRLTASCRIPPAVVLPLLSFLLTYLLQAYGDDLVNLLLQTLFATQVYKAVTLGLIGYLALMHYYTEAFVWTAGSPLRRYIRFSGV
;
A
#
# COMPACT_ATOMS: atom_id res chain seq x y z
N MET A 1 0.20 19.17 -15.21
CA MET A 1 -0.41 17.83 -15.24
C MET A 1 -1.49 17.72 -14.17
N ALA A 2 -2.53 16.92 -14.39
CA ALA A 2 -3.60 16.65 -13.43
C ALA A 2 -3.82 15.13 -13.31
N VAL A 3 -4.18 14.66 -12.11
CA VAL A 3 -4.55 13.27 -11.85
C VAL A 3 -5.97 13.04 -12.36
N SER A 4 -6.12 12.12 -13.31
CA SER A 4 -7.43 11.80 -13.91
C SER A 4 -8.15 10.74 -13.10
N PHE A 5 -9.39 11.02 -12.69
CA PHE A 5 -10.22 10.01 -12.01
C PHE A 5 -10.56 8.82 -12.92
N ARG A 6 -10.63 9.02 -14.24
CA ARG A 6 -10.83 7.92 -15.19
C ARG A 6 -9.63 6.99 -15.24
N PHE A 7 -8.42 7.56 -15.17
CA PHE A 7 -7.19 6.76 -15.05
C PHE A 7 -7.17 5.97 -13.75
N LEU A 8 -7.47 6.61 -12.61
CA LEU A 8 -7.54 5.92 -11.32
C LEU A 8 -8.57 4.79 -11.32
N LEU A 9 -9.74 4.99 -11.92
CA LEU A 9 -10.75 3.95 -12.06
C LEU A 9 -10.26 2.80 -12.97
N SER A 10 -9.52 3.09 -14.03
CA SER A 10 -8.99 2.07 -14.93
C SER A 10 -8.02 1.09 -14.26
N LEU A 11 -7.38 1.48 -13.15
CA LEU A 11 -6.50 0.60 -12.37
C LEU A 11 -7.27 -0.60 -11.79
N TYR A 12 -8.57 -0.44 -11.52
CA TYR A 12 -9.42 -1.53 -11.03
C TYR A 12 -9.69 -2.61 -12.09
N ALA A 13 -9.28 -2.42 -13.35
CA ALA A 13 -9.29 -3.48 -14.36
C ALA A 13 -8.44 -4.69 -13.95
N ILE A 14 -7.49 -4.53 -13.00
CA ILE A 14 -6.75 -5.67 -12.42
C ILE A 14 -7.69 -6.70 -11.77
N VAL A 15 -8.86 -6.28 -11.28
CA VAL A 15 -9.83 -7.17 -10.63
C VAL A 15 -10.42 -8.19 -11.62
N PRO A 16 -11.11 -7.79 -12.70
CA PRO A 16 -11.61 -8.76 -13.68
C PRO A 16 -10.49 -9.53 -14.38
N LEU A 17 -9.31 -8.92 -14.60
CA LEU A 17 -8.16 -9.64 -15.14
C LEU A 17 -7.70 -10.78 -14.22
N SER A 18 -7.61 -10.52 -12.91
CA SER A 18 -7.21 -11.53 -11.93
C SER A 18 -8.25 -12.65 -11.81
N LEU A 19 -9.55 -12.31 -11.83
CA LEU A 19 -10.62 -13.31 -11.84
C LEU A 19 -10.59 -14.17 -13.11
N ALA A 20 -10.37 -13.57 -14.27
CA ALA A 20 -10.22 -14.31 -15.52
C ALA A 20 -9.03 -15.28 -15.47
N LEU A 21 -7.89 -14.85 -14.91
CA LEU A 21 -6.73 -15.73 -14.73
C LEU A 21 -7.04 -16.91 -13.80
N VAL A 22 -7.72 -16.68 -12.68
CA VAL A 22 -8.13 -17.75 -11.76
C VAL A 22 -9.08 -18.74 -12.46
N TRP A 23 -10.07 -18.24 -13.21
CA TRP A 23 -11.00 -19.10 -13.92
C TRP A 23 -10.32 -19.90 -15.02
N LEU A 24 -9.46 -19.30 -15.83
CA LEU A 24 -8.69 -19.99 -16.85
C LEU A 24 -7.79 -21.07 -16.24
N ASP A 25 -7.11 -20.75 -15.14
CA ASP A 25 -6.24 -21.70 -14.44
C ASP A 25 -7.02 -22.88 -13.86
N SER A 26 -8.17 -22.61 -13.24
CA SER A 26 -9.04 -23.67 -12.68
C SER A 26 -9.72 -24.53 -13.74
N ALA A 27 -10.05 -23.98 -14.91
CA ALA A 27 -10.83 -24.68 -15.93
C ALA A 27 -9.96 -25.33 -17.02
N GLY A 28 -8.74 -24.83 -17.25
CA GLY A 28 -7.91 -25.22 -18.39
C GLY A 28 -6.48 -25.62 -18.06
N PHE A 29 -5.98 -25.37 -16.85
CA PHE A 29 -4.57 -25.62 -16.49
C PHE A 29 -4.39 -26.38 -15.17
N ASP A 30 -5.43 -27.04 -14.65
CA ASP A 30 -5.38 -27.87 -13.44
C ASP A 30 -4.70 -27.19 -12.24
N HIS A 31 -4.95 -25.88 -12.07
CA HIS A 31 -4.35 -25.06 -11.02
C HIS A 31 -2.82 -24.84 -11.10
N ALA A 32 -2.19 -25.03 -12.27
CA ALA A 32 -0.76 -24.84 -12.45
C ALA A 32 -0.26 -23.44 -12.04
N LEU A 33 -1.04 -22.38 -12.30
CA LEU A 33 -0.71 -21.02 -11.85
C LEU A 33 -0.74 -20.92 -10.32
N ARG A 34 -1.74 -21.51 -9.66
CA ARG A 34 -1.83 -21.52 -8.19
C ARG A 34 -0.58 -22.14 -7.56
N GLU A 35 -0.11 -23.25 -8.13
CA GLU A 35 1.05 -23.97 -7.64
C GLU A 35 2.38 -23.28 -7.96
N ALA A 36 2.45 -22.58 -9.10
CA ALA A 36 3.61 -21.78 -9.47
C ALA A 36 3.73 -20.47 -8.68
N LEU A 37 2.61 -19.91 -8.20
CA LEU A 37 2.60 -18.65 -7.48
C LEU A 37 3.03 -18.81 -6.01
N PRO A 38 3.72 -17.80 -5.43
CA PRO A 38 4.08 -17.82 -4.02
C PRO A 38 2.88 -17.93 -3.09
N THR A 39 2.91 -18.92 -2.19
CA THR A 39 1.89 -19.13 -1.15
C THR A 39 2.27 -18.51 0.20
N SER A 40 3.55 -18.17 0.41
CA SER A 40 4.04 -17.69 1.71
C SER A 40 4.60 -16.26 1.68
N PRO A 41 4.51 -15.53 2.81
CA PRO A 41 4.93 -14.12 2.90
C PRO A 41 6.42 -13.88 2.67
N SER A 42 7.26 -14.86 2.98
CA SER A 42 8.71 -14.79 2.76
C SER A 42 9.07 -14.90 1.27
N HIS A 43 8.23 -15.54 0.45
CA HIS A 43 8.42 -15.66 -1.00
C HIS A 43 7.84 -14.44 -1.76
N PHE A 44 7.16 -13.54 -1.05
CA PHE A 44 6.77 -12.23 -1.57
C PHE A 44 7.94 -11.25 -1.66
N LEU A 45 9.22 -11.66 -1.63
CA LEU A 45 10.33 -10.73 -1.88
C LEU A 45 10.20 -10.05 -3.25
N LEU A 46 9.95 -10.84 -4.31
CA LEU A 46 9.66 -10.29 -5.65
C LEU A 46 8.45 -9.36 -5.60
N PHE A 47 7.41 -9.74 -4.85
CA PHE A 47 6.25 -8.89 -4.65
C PHE A 47 6.61 -7.59 -3.93
N GLN A 48 7.44 -7.62 -2.88
CA GLN A 48 7.89 -6.45 -2.11
C GLN A 48 8.80 -5.53 -2.92
N VAL A 49 9.57 -6.08 -3.86
CA VAL A 49 10.43 -5.32 -4.79
C VAL A 49 9.61 -4.69 -5.90
N LEU A 50 8.58 -5.36 -6.42
CA LEU A 50 7.74 -4.83 -7.50
C LEU A 50 6.62 -3.92 -6.97
N PHE A 51 6.08 -4.23 -5.79
CA PHE A 51 4.92 -3.60 -5.17
C PHE A 51 5.12 -3.45 -3.65
N GLY A 52 4.66 -2.37 -3.06
CA GLY A 52 4.83 -2.05 -1.65
C GLY A 52 6.09 -1.24 -1.37
N THR A 53 7.26 -1.87 -1.35
CA THR A 53 8.48 -1.18 -0.86
C THR A 53 8.90 -0.01 -1.74
N PRO A 54 8.84 -0.08 -3.09
CA PRO A 54 9.17 1.08 -3.92
C PRO A 54 8.29 2.29 -3.61
N HIS A 55 6.97 2.12 -3.44
CA HIS A 55 6.12 3.28 -3.14
C HIS A 55 6.39 3.84 -1.74
N ILE A 56 6.68 2.98 -0.76
CA ILE A 56 7.07 3.38 0.60
C ILE A 56 8.35 4.23 0.54
N VAL A 57 9.36 3.75 -0.19
CA VAL A 57 10.63 4.47 -0.38
C VAL A 57 10.38 5.78 -1.13
N ALA A 58 9.57 5.77 -2.19
CA ALA A 58 9.21 6.97 -2.96
C ALA A 58 8.57 8.05 -2.08
N SER A 59 7.63 7.70 -1.22
CA SER A 59 6.97 8.63 -0.30
C SER A 59 7.96 9.27 0.69
N ASN A 60 8.87 8.46 1.25
CA ASN A 60 9.90 8.95 2.16
C ASN A 60 10.93 9.83 1.44
N LEU A 61 11.33 9.48 0.21
CA LEU A 61 12.20 10.32 -0.63
C LEU A 61 11.53 11.65 -0.97
N LEU A 62 10.23 11.63 -1.29
CA LEU A 62 9.48 12.84 -1.61
C LEU A 62 9.50 13.82 -0.43
N LEU A 63 9.34 13.33 0.81
CA LEU A 63 9.44 14.14 2.01
C LEU A 63 10.88 14.59 2.31
N ALA A 64 11.84 13.67 2.26
CA ALA A 64 13.22 13.93 2.66
C ALA A 64 13.99 14.83 1.67
N SER A 65 13.64 14.78 0.37
CA SER A 65 14.30 15.59 -0.67
C SER A 65 13.88 17.07 -0.67
N HIS A 66 12.92 17.46 0.18
CA HIS A 66 12.33 18.79 0.22
C HIS A 66 12.40 19.39 1.62
N SER A 67 13.28 20.39 1.80
CA SER A 67 13.50 21.04 3.09
C SER A 67 12.25 21.75 3.62
N ASP A 68 11.39 22.26 2.73
CA ASP A 68 10.13 22.89 3.11
C ASP A 68 9.12 21.89 3.69
N TYR A 69 9.11 20.65 3.19
CA TYR A 69 8.25 19.59 3.72
C TYR A 69 8.77 19.08 5.07
N LEU A 70 10.07 18.86 5.19
CA LEU A 70 10.69 18.50 6.46
C LEU A 70 10.45 19.58 7.51
N ALA A 71 10.59 20.86 7.18
CA ALA A 71 10.32 21.95 8.10
C ALA A 71 8.84 21.97 8.55
N ALA A 72 7.91 21.77 7.63
CA ALA A 72 6.47 21.74 7.93
C ALA A 72 6.07 20.56 8.84
N TYR A 73 6.75 19.42 8.72
CA TYR A 73 6.36 18.17 9.40
C TYR A 73 7.33 17.68 10.48
N LYS A 74 8.42 18.41 10.75
CA LYS A 74 9.50 17.99 11.67
C LYS A 74 8.98 17.44 13.00
N GLY A 75 8.09 18.17 13.67
CA GLY A 75 7.56 17.75 14.97
C GLY A 75 6.81 16.41 14.90
N LYS A 76 6.01 16.22 13.85
CA LYS A 76 5.25 14.97 13.61
C LYS A 76 6.18 13.81 13.29
N LEU A 77 7.20 14.04 12.45
CA LEU A 77 8.18 13.03 12.06
C LEU A 77 9.03 12.57 13.26
N ILE A 78 9.50 13.51 14.09
CA ILE A 78 10.26 13.18 15.31
C ILE A 78 9.39 12.42 16.30
N ALA A 79 8.16 12.87 16.54
CA ALA A 79 7.23 12.17 17.45
C ALA A 79 6.95 10.74 16.98
N MET A 80 6.67 10.55 15.68
CA MET A 80 6.45 9.22 15.12
C MET A 80 7.71 8.35 15.15
N THR A 81 8.89 8.94 14.93
CA THR A 81 10.17 8.22 15.05
C THR A 81 10.38 7.72 16.47
N GLY A 82 10.18 8.57 17.47
CA GLY A 82 10.25 8.19 18.88
C GLY A 82 9.24 7.10 19.23
N PHE A 83 8.01 7.21 18.71
CA PHE A 83 6.98 6.19 18.89
C PHE A 83 7.38 4.84 18.28
N ILE A 84 7.90 4.82 17.04
CA ILE A 84 8.34 3.58 16.39
C ILE A 84 9.49 2.93 17.17
N VAL A 85 10.49 3.71 17.60
CA VAL A 85 11.62 3.20 18.38
C VAL A 85 11.15 2.63 19.72
N LEU A 86 10.25 3.32 20.42
CA LEU A 86 9.71 2.84 21.70
C LEU A 86 8.85 1.59 21.51
N PHE A 87 7.91 1.61 20.57
CA PHE A 87 6.92 0.53 20.41
C PHE A 87 7.52 -0.72 19.74
N PHE A 88 8.25 -0.55 18.65
CA PHE A 88 8.86 -1.69 17.93
C PHE A 88 10.27 -2.00 18.41
N GLY A 89 11.08 -1.00 18.74
CA GLY A 89 12.42 -1.22 19.28
C GLY A 89 12.37 -1.80 20.69
N VAL A 90 11.86 -1.04 21.67
CA VAL A 90 11.78 -1.50 23.06
C VAL A 90 10.65 -2.50 23.26
N GLY A 91 9.47 -2.26 22.69
CA GLY A 91 8.32 -3.14 22.85
C GLY A 91 8.53 -4.55 22.29
N SER A 92 9.42 -4.75 21.29
CA SER A 92 9.76 -6.10 20.81
C SER A 92 10.46 -6.98 21.85
N LEU A 93 10.99 -6.40 22.92
CA LEU A 93 11.55 -7.15 24.05
C LEU A 93 10.46 -7.79 24.92
N PHE A 94 9.22 -7.31 24.83
CA PHE A 94 8.11 -7.72 25.70
C PHE A 94 6.89 -8.24 24.94
N ILE A 95 6.72 -7.84 23.68
CA ILE A 95 5.57 -8.20 22.84
C ILE A 95 5.98 -9.35 21.90
N PRO A 96 5.24 -10.48 21.88
CA PRO A 96 5.54 -11.58 20.98
C PRO A 96 5.56 -11.14 19.51
N TYR A 97 6.53 -11.65 18.74
CA TYR A 97 6.69 -11.35 17.32
C TYR A 97 5.39 -11.51 16.51
N ARG A 98 4.60 -12.56 16.79
CA ARG A 98 3.32 -12.82 16.12
C ARG A 98 2.31 -11.67 16.31
N VAL A 99 2.29 -11.07 17.50
CA VAL A 99 1.39 -9.95 17.81
C VAL A 99 1.84 -8.70 17.07
N LEU A 100 3.14 -8.37 17.08
CA LEU A 100 3.68 -7.25 16.32
C LEU A 100 3.45 -7.40 14.82
N TYR A 101 3.63 -8.61 14.30
CA TYR A 101 3.38 -8.95 12.90
C TYR A 101 1.91 -8.74 12.52
N LEU A 102 0.98 -9.23 13.35
CA LEU A 102 -0.46 -9.02 13.17
C LEU A 102 -0.84 -7.54 13.20
N ILE A 103 -0.32 -6.78 14.17
CA ILE A 103 -0.56 -5.33 14.25
C ILE A 103 -0.10 -4.63 12.98
N SER A 104 1.12 -4.92 12.50
CA SER A 104 1.66 -4.36 11.27
C SER A 104 0.85 -4.77 10.03
N ALA A 105 0.39 -6.02 9.96
CA ALA A 105 -0.46 -6.51 8.87
C ALA A 105 -1.84 -5.81 8.86
N CYS A 106 -2.50 -5.70 10.01
CA CYS A 106 -3.77 -4.98 10.15
C CYS A 106 -3.62 -3.51 9.77
N TRP A 107 -2.55 -2.87 10.23
CA TRP A 107 -2.27 -1.47 9.92
C TRP A 107 -2.01 -1.25 8.42
N THR A 108 -1.31 -2.18 7.79
CA THR A 108 -1.08 -2.20 6.34
C THR A 108 -2.39 -2.26 5.56
N VAL A 109 -3.30 -3.18 5.93
CA VAL A 109 -4.61 -3.31 5.27
C VAL A 109 -5.44 -2.05 5.48
N TYR A 110 -5.48 -1.54 6.71
CA TYR A 110 -6.16 -0.29 7.04
C TYR A 110 -5.66 0.85 6.17
N HIS A 111 -4.34 1.02 6.06
CA HIS A 111 -3.72 2.06 5.26
C HIS A 111 -4.11 1.95 3.77
N VAL A 112 -3.95 0.76 3.18
CA VAL A 112 -4.25 0.51 1.77
C VAL A 112 -5.70 0.83 1.43
N LEU A 113 -6.64 0.28 2.20
CA LEU A 113 -8.07 0.43 1.93
C LEU A 113 -8.56 1.84 2.30
N LYS A 114 -8.07 2.45 3.37
CA LYS A 114 -8.39 3.83 3.72
C LYS A 114 -8.00 4.81 2.62
N GLN A 115 -6.84 4.63 1.99
CA GLN A 115 -6.44 5.48 0.88
C GLN A 115 -7.42 5.37 -0.30
N GLN A 116 -7.78 4.15 -0.68
CA GLN A 116 -8.70 3.93 -1.81
C GLN A 116 -10.10 4.50 -1.54
N HIS A 117 -10.64 4.28 -0.34
CA HIS A 117 -11.89 4.90 0.09
C HIS A 117 -11.76 6.43 0.20
N GLY A 118 -10.61 6.95 0.63
CA GLY A 118 -10.32 8.39 0.68
C GLY A 118 -10.36 9.06 -0.70
N VAL A 119 -9.79 8.41 -1.72
CA VAL A 119 -9.89 8.85 -3.12
C VAL A 119 -11.35 8.76 -3.60
N ALA A 120 -12.03 7.64 -3.33
CA ALA A 120 -13.43 7.45 -3.70
C ALA A 120 -14.35 8.50 -3.06
N LYS A 121 -14.07 8.94 -1.82
CA LYS A 121 -14.85 9.97 -1.13
C LYS A 121 -14.96 11.27 -1.93
N ALA A 122 -13.91 11.66 -2.66
CA ALA A 122 -13.91 12.86 -3.49
C ALA A 122 -14.92 12.79 -4.65
N VAL A 123 -15.21 11.59 -5.15
CA VAL A 123 -16.09 11.36 -6.31
C VAL A 123 -17.48 10.88 -5.89
N CYS A 124 -17.56 9.92 -4.97
CA CYS A 124 -18.81 9.32 -4.50
C CYS A 124 -19.65 10.28 -3.65
N ARG A 125 -19.00 11.21 -2.93
CA ARG A 125 -19.65 12.21 -2.05
C ARG A 125 -20.70 11.62 -1.09
N LEU A 126 -20.44 10.42 -0.59
CA LEU A 126 -21.33 9.73 0.35
C LEU A 126 -21.51 10.56 1.64
N PRO A 127 -22.70 10.48 2.28
CA PRO A 127 -22.88 10.94 3.64
C PRO A 127 -21.84 10.33 4.60
N ASN A 128 -21.45 11.05 5.64
CA ASN A 128 -20.37 10.62 6.55
C ASN A 128 -20.59 9.22 7.13
N TRP A 129 -21.83 8.90 7.56
CA TRP A 129 -22.14 7.57 8.11
C TRP A 129 -21.96 6.47 7.05
N ALA A 130 -22.39 6.69 5.81
CA ALA A 130 -22.30 5.73 4.72
C ALA A 130 -20.85 5.51 4.32
N PHE A 131 -20.06 6.59 4.25
CA PHE A 131 -18.62 6.53 4.02
C PHE A 131 -17.91 5.69 5.09
N HIS A 132 -18.18 5.95 6.38
CA HIS A 132 -17.52 5.21 7.47
C HIS A 132 -17.98 3.76 7.55
N LEU A 133 -19.25 3.47 7.26
CA LEU A 133 -19.75 2.10 7.18
C LEU A 133 -19.04 1.31 6.07
N GLN A 134 -18.94 1.89 4.87
CA GLN A 134 -18.22 1.30 3.75
C GLN A 134 -16.74 1.07 4.07
N LEU A 135 -16.07 2.10 4.62
CA LEU A 135 -14.67 2.01 5.01
C LEU A 135 -14.43 0.88 6.02
N TRP A 136 -15.19 0.83 7.12
CA TRP A 136 -14.93 -0.12 8.19
C TRP A 136 -15.34 -1.55 7.86
N LEU A 137 -16.40 -1.75 7.06
CA LEU A 137 -16.72 -3.09 6.52
C LEU A 137 -15.62 -3.58 5.59
N SER A 138 -15.15 -2.71 4.69
CA SER A 138 -14.09 -3.02 3.73
C SER A 138 -12.77 -3.31 4.43
N VAL A 139 -12.37 -2.48 5.40
CA VAL A 139 -11.16 -2.70 6.23
C VAL A 139 -11.27 -3.99 7.03
N SER A 140 -12.38 -4.23 7.72
CA SER A 140 -12.54 -5.43 8.55
C SER A 140 -12.50 -6.70 7.69
N ALA A 141 -13.22 -6.73 6.55
CA ALA A 141 -13.18 -7.86 5.61
C ALA A 141 -11.76 -8.09 5.06
N GLY A 142 -11.06 -7.02 4.70
CA GLY A 142 -9.67 -7.07 4.26
C GLY A 142 -8.74 -7.62 5.35
N ILE A 143 -8.91 -7.21 6.61
CA ILE A 143 -8.08 -7.66 7.74
C ILE A 143 -8.23 -9.17 7.91
N PHE A 144 -9.44 -9.70 7.97
CA PHE A 144 -9.64 -11.14 8.12
C PHE A 144 -9.14 -11.93 6.91
N THR A 145 -9.34 -11.42 5.69
CA THR A 145 -8.75 -12.01 4.47
C THR A 145 -7.23 -12.09 4.58
N TYR A 146 -6.58 -11.01 5.01
CA TYR A 146 -5.13 -10.93 5.11
C TYR A 146 -4.55 -11.72 6.28
N ILE A 147 -5.25 -11.79 7.42
CA ILE A 147 -4.88 -12.68 8.52
C ILE A 147 -4.88 -14.13 8.02
N GLY A 148 -5.92 -14.54 7.29
CA GLY A 148 -6.01 -15.87 6.69
C GLY A 148 -4.82 -16.19 5.77
N ILE A 149 -4.41 -15.24 4.93
CA ILE A 149 -3.26 -15.40 4.04
C ILE A 149 -1.93 -15.44 4.82
N PHE A 150 -1.69 -14.42 5.64
CA PHE A 150 -0.41 -14.22 6.32
C PHE A 150 -0.16 -15.23 7.45
N MET A 151 -1.22 -15.79 8.02
CA MET A 151 -1.14 -16.81 9.06
C MET A 151 -1.52 -18.20 8.59
N HIS A 152 -1.64 -18.48 7.28
CA HIS A 152 -2.13 -19.77 6.79
C HIS A 152 -1.36 -20.99 7.35
N ASN A 153 -0.04 -20.85 7.55
CA ASN A 153 0.82 -21.90 8.12
C ASN A 153 0.83 -21.92 9.67
N SER A 154 0.14 -21.00 10.33
CA SER A 154 0.13 -20.85 11.79
C SER A 154 -1.27 -20.99 12.41
N LEU A 155 -2.31 -21.05 11.58
CA LEU A 155 -3.69 -21.26 12.02
C LEU A 155 -4.01 -22.74 11.96
N GLU A 156 -4.66 -23.24 13.02
CA GLU A 156 -5.28 -24.56 13.00
C GLU A 156 -6.43 -24.59 11.97
N PRO A 157 -6.79 -25.76 11.40
CA PRO A 157 -7.83 -25.86 10.38
C PRO A 157 -9.17 -25.20 10.79
N GLU A 158 -9.56 -25.35 12.06
CA GLU A 158 -10.76 -24.72 12.60
C GLU A 158 -10.64 -23.19 12.64
N GLN A 159 -9.49 -22.66 13.05
CA GLN A 159 -9.22 -21.22 13.09
C GLN A 159 -9.21 -20.63 11.68
N ALA A 160 -8.61 -21.32 10.72
CA ALA A 160 -8.61 -20.90 9.31
C ALA A 160 -10.04 -20.84 8.74
N ALA A 161 -10.89 -21.83 9.07
CA ALA A 161 -12.30 -21.85 8.68
C ALA A 161 -13.08 -20.68 9.32
N GLN A 162 -12.88 -20.41 10.61
CA GLN A 162 -13.50 -19.28 11.30
C GLN A 162 -13.09 -17.93 10.69
N VAL A 163 -11.80 -17.74 10.40
CA VAL A 163 -11.28 -16.53 9.74
C VAL A 163 -11.91 -16.33 8.37
N LEU A 164 -12.01 -17.40 7.56
CA LEU A 164 -12.69 -17.36 6.26
C LEU A 164 -14.18 -17.03 6.39
N GLN A 165 -14.90 -17.65 7.35
CA GLN A 165 -16.32 -17.36 7.59
C GLN A 165 -16.54 -15.89 7.95
N ILE A 166 -15.72 -15.34 8.84
CA ILE A 166 -15.80 -13.91 9.21
C ILE A 166 -15.52 -13.02 8.00
N ALA A 167 -14.48 -13.32 7.21
CA ALA A 167 -14.17 -12.58 5.99
C ALA A 167 -15.33 -12.58 4.99
N VAL A 168 -15.97 -13.74 4.78
CA VAL A 168 -17.13 -13.90 3.87
C VAL A 168 -18.34 -13.13 4.39
N LEU A 169 -18.66 -13.22 5.67
CA LEU A 169 -19.80 -12.50 6.27
C LEU A 169 -19.63 -10.98 6.18
N LEU A 170 -18.43 -10.47 6.49
CA LEU A 170 -18.12 -9.04 6.38
C LEU A 170 -18.15 -8.57 4.91
N THR A 171 -17.68 -9.40 3.99
CA THR A 171 -17.74 -9.12 2.55
C THR A 171 -19.18 -9.09 2.03
N ALA A 172 -20.03 -10.02 2.48
CA ALA A 172 -21.45 -10.02 2.16
C ALA A 172 -22.16 -8.77 2.72
N ALA A 173 -21.85 -8.40 3.97
CA ALA A 173 -22.34 -7.17 4.59
C ALA A 173 -21.88 -5.92 3.83
N LEU A 174 -20.63 -5.90 3.34
CA LEU A 174 -20.12 -4.84 2.48
C LEU A 174 -20.91 -4.74 1.17
N CYS A 175 -21.21 -5.85 0.50
CA CYS A 175 -22.04 -5.86 -0.71
C CYS A 175 -23.43 -5.29 -0.47
N ILE A 176 -24.11 -5.74 0.60
CA ILE A 176 -25.43 -5.24 0.98
C ILE A 176 -25.36 -3.75 1.27
N SER A 177 -24.38 -3.32 2.08
CA SER A 177 -24.17 -1.91 2.40
C SER A 177 -23.88 -1.08 1.15
N THR A 178 -23.12 -1.62 0.19
CA THR A 178 -22.80 -0.97 -1.09
C THR A 178 -24.07 -0.74 -1.89
N PHE A 179 -24.89 -1.78 -2.01
CA PHE A 179 -26.18 -1.73 -2.70
C PHE A 179 -27.13 -0.71 -2.08
N VAL A 180 -27.15 -0.57 -0.75
CA VAL A 180 -27.94 0.47 -0.06
C VAL A 180 -27.34 1.86 -0.25
N CYS A 181 -26.01 1.99 -0.16
CA CYS A 181 -25.32 3.28 -0.21
C CYS A 181 -25.25 3.88 -1.62
N GLN A 182 -25.35 3.07 -2.68
CA GLN A 182 -25.25 3.55 -4.06
C GLN A 182 -26.31 4.61 -4.41
N ARG A 183 -27.47 4.60 -3.73
CA ARG A 183 -28.54 5.60 -3.93
C ARG A 183 -28.13 7.02 -3.56
N TYR A 184 -27.09 7.18 -2.74
CA TYR A 184 -26.57 8.48 -2.33
C TYR A 184 -25.49 9.01 -3.28
N VAL A 185 -25.09 8.23 -4.27
CA VAL A 185 -24.00 8.60 -5.17
C VAL A 185 -24.57 9.47 -6.31
N PRO A 186 -24.09 10.71 -6.49
CA PRO A 186 -24.75 11.68 -7.37
C PRO A 186 -24.45 11.48 -8.86
N ASN A 187 -23.38 10.76 -9.22
CA ASN A 187 -22.93 10.62 -10.60
C ASN A 187 -22.42 9.21 -10.92
N ARG A 188 -22.39 8.87 -12.22
CA ARG A 188 -21.97 7.53 -12.70
C ARG A 188 -20.52 7.20 -12.35
N LEU A 189 -19.62 8.18 -12.38
CA LEU A 189 -18.22 7.96 -12.06
C LEU A 189 -18.05 7.52 -10.60
N GLY A 190 -18.71 8.21 -9.68
CA GLY A 190 -18.77 7.83 -8.26
C GLY A 190 -19.40 6.46 -8.08
N TRP A 191 -20.43 6.13 -8.87
CA TRP A 191 -21.07 4.81 -8.80
C TRP A 191 -20.06 3.70 -9.16
N TYR A 192 -19.27 3.91 -10.23
CA TYR A 192 -18.20 2.99 -10.59
C TYR A 192 -17.10 2.92 -9.52
N PHE A 193 -16.69 4.05 -8.93
CA PHE A 193 -15.70 4.04 -7.85
C PHE A 193 -16.19 3.29 -6.61
N LEU A 194 -17.45 3.46 -6.23
CA LEU A 194 -18.06 2.74 -5.12
C LEU A 194 -17.99 1.23 -5.36
N TRP A 195 -18.53 0.77 -6.50
CA TRP A 195 -18.52 -0.66 -6.83
C TRP A 195 -17.11 -1.21 -7.08
N ALA A 196 -16.20 -0.44 -7.68
CA ALA A 196 -14.83 -0.88 -7.90
C ALA A 196 -14.11 -1.14 -6.56
N ASN A 197 -14.31 -0.29 -5.54
CA ASN A 197 -13.77 -0.52 -4.20
C ASN A 197 -14.38 -1.75 -3.52
N THR A 198 -15.69 -1.94 -3.66
CA THR A 198 -16.36 -3.13 -3.12
C THR A 198 -15.90 -4.40 -3.80
N LEU A 199 -15.89 -4.43 -5.14
CA LEU A 199 -15.48 -5.58 -5.94
C LEU A 199 -14.00 -5.92 -5.74
N LEU A 200 -13.15 -4.94 -5.45
CA LEU A 200 -11.75 -5.18 -5.08
C LEU A 200 -11.66 -6.08 -3.84
N VAL A 201 -12.43 -5.79 -2.78
CA VAL A 201 -12.45 -6.61 -1.55
C VAL A 201 -13.14 -7.94 -1.78
N VAL A 202 -14.28 -7.95 -2.50
CA VAL A 202 -15.01 -9.18 -2.83
C VAL A 202 -14.12 -10.15 -3.61
N ALA A 203 -13.45 -9.67 -4.65
CA ALA A 203 -12.53 -10.47 -5.44
C ALA A 203 -11.34 -10.94 -4.59
N SER A 204 -10.77 -10.09 -3.75
CA SER A 204 -9.67 -10.49 -2.86
C SER A 204 -10.10 -11.61 -1.91
N CYS A 205 -11.30 -11.53 -1.32
CA CYS A 205 -11.86 -12.57 -0.45
C CYS A 205 -12.16 -13.87 -1.22
N TYR A 206 -12.70 -13.78 -2.43
CA TYR A 206 -12.97 -14.93 -3.29
C TYR A 206 -11.68 -15.64 -3.71
N VAL A 207 -10.72 -14.89 -4.24
CA VAL A 207 -9.43 -15.41 -4.69
C VAL A 207 -8.64 -16.00 -3.51
N TYR A 208 -8.76 -15.42 -2.30
CA TYR A 208 -8.27 -16.01 -1.06
C TYR A 208 -8.92 -17.36 -0.75
N SER A 209 -10.25 -17.49 -0.86
CA SER A 209 -10.94 -18.77 -0.59
C SER A 209 -10.55 -19.86 -1.59
N GLN A 210 -10.12 -19.48 -2.79
CA GLN A 210 -9.56 -20.38 -3.81
C GLN A 210 -8.05 -20.65 -3.64
N GLN A 211 -7.43 -20.15 -2.56
CA GLN A 211 -6.00 -20.29 -2.24
C GLN A 211 -5.03 -19.56 -3.20
N TYR A 212 -5.50 -18.63 -4.02
CA TYR A 212 -4.66 -17.79 -4.88
C TYR A 212 -4.13 -16.56 -4.12
N TYR A 213 -3.41 -16.79 -3.03
CA TYR A 213 -3.01 -15.76 -2.06
C TYR A 213 -2.25 -14.58 -2.68
N PHE A 214 -1.35 -14.87 -3.62
CA PHE A 214 -0.60 -13.83 -4.35
C PHE A 214 -1.54 -12.84 -5.06
N LEU A 215 -2.53 -13.33 -5.82
CA LEU A 215 -3.47 -12.49 -6.56
C LEU A 215 -4.39 -11.71 -5.61
N ALA A 216 -4.82 -12.32 -4.50
CA ALA A 216 -5.61 -11.66 -3.48
C ALA A 216 -4.90 -10.44 -2.86
N ILE A 217 -3.57 -10.50 -2.72
CA ILE A 217 -2.77 -9.37 -2.24
C ILE A 217 -2.45 -8.39 -3.37
N LEU A 218 -2.17 -8.88 -4.58
CA LEU A 218 -1.76 -8.08 -5.73
C LEU A 218 -2.82 -7.05 -6.12
N MET A 219 -4.09 -7.45 -6.23
CA MET A 219 -5.16 -6.54 -6.68
C MET A 219 -5.22 -5.24 -5.88
N PRO A 220 -5.40 -5.25 -4.54
CA PRO A 220 -5.48 -4.01 -3.76
C PRO A 220 -4.16 -3.25 -3.72
N ARG A 221 -3.02 -3.95 -3.73
CA ARG A 221 -1.70 -3.32 -3.73
C ARG A 221 -1.40 -2.59 -5.02
N LEU A 222 -1.65 -3.19 -6.17
CA LEU A 222 -1.42 -2.57 -7.46
C LEU A 222 -2.24 -1.29 -7.60
N VAL A 223 -3.53 -1.34 -7.28
CA VAL A 223 -4.40 -0.15 -7.32
C VAL A 223 -3.86 0.93 -6.39
N HIS A 224 -3.48 0.56 -5.16
CA HIS A 224 -2.93 1.48 -4.17
C HIS A 224 -1.61 2.12 -4.59
N ASP A 225 -0.63 1.33 -4.96
CA ASP A 225 0.71 1.76 -5.32
C ASP A 225 0.69 2.65 -6.57
N ILE A 226 0.00 2.22 -7.63
CA ILE A 226 -0.07 3.02 -8.87
C ILE A 226 -0.86 4.31 -8.63
N THR A 227 -1.90 4.26 -7.78
CA THR A 227 -2.57 5.49 -7.34
C THR A 227 -1.57 6.40 -6.65
N ALA A 228 -0.84 5.94 -5.63
CA ALA A 228 0.15 6.77 -4.92
C ALA A 228 1.20 7.36 -5.87
N TYR A 229 1.78 6.55 -6.75
CA TYR A 229 2.73 7.02 -7.77
C TYR A 229 2.14 8.07 -8.71
N SER A 230 0.87 7.94 -9.10
CA SER A 230 0.24 8.96 -9.95
C SER A 230 0.18 10.34 -9.27
N PHE A 231 0.00 10.38 -7.94
CA PHE A 231 0.09 11.60 -7.16
C PHE A 231 1.53 12.09 -7.10
N TYR A 232 2.49 11.22 -6.75
CA TYR A 232 3.89 11.63 -6.59
C TYR A 232 4.50 12.15 -7.91
N VAL A 233 4.26 11.44 -9.01
CA VAL A 233 4.70 11.84 -10.35
C VAL A 233 4.06 13.15 -10.78
N THR A 234 2.74 13.30 -10.59
CA THR A 234 2.05 14.55 -10.95
C THR A 234 2.59 15.73 -10.12
N HIS A 235 2.84 15.50 -8.84
CA HIS A 235 3.45 16.47 -7.95
C HIS A 235 4.81 16.94 -8.49
N ASP A 236 5.73 16.01 -8.73
CA ASP A 236 7.10 16.34 -9.13
C ASP A 236 7.17 16.96 -10.52
N VAL A 237 6.33 16.51 -11.47
CA VAL A 237 6.19 17.16 -12.78
C VAL A 237 5.69 18.59 -12.64
N ASN A 238 4.70 18.83 -11.77
CA ASN A 238 4.15 20.18 -11.59
C ASN A 238 5.09 21.12 -10.83
N ARG A 239 5.88 20.60 -9.88
CA ARG A 239 6.84 21.39 -9.11
C ARG A 239 8.14 21.64 -9.87
N HIS A 240 8.67 20.63 -10.57
CA HIS A 240 10.02 20.66 -11.13
C HIS A 240 10.08 20.69 -12.65
N GLY A 241 8.96 20.51 -13.36
CA GLY A 241 8.93 20.41 -14.83
C GLY A 241 9.52 21.61 -15.55
N ASN A 242 9.24 22.83 -15.08
CA ASN A 242 9.75 24.06 -15.69
C ASN A 242 11.04 24.57 -15.02
N ARG A 243 11.14 24.41 -13.70
CA ARG A 243 12.26 24.90 -12.90
C ARG A 243 12.60 23.89 -11.81
N PRO A 244 13.66 23.08 -11.97
CA PRO A 244 14.12 22.17 -10.93
C PRO A 244 14.57 22.96 -9.69
N GLU A 245 13.96 22.69 -8.53
CA GLU A 245 14.20 23.47 -7.30
C GLU A 245 15.20 22.79 -6.36
N ASN A 246 15.16 21.46 -6.22
CA ASN A 246 16.04 20.72 -5.30
C ASN A 246 17.28 20.15 -6.02
N ALA A 247 18.26 19.66 -5.25
CA ALA A 247 19.51 19.12 -5.81
C ALA A 247 19.28 17.87 -6.68
N LEU A 248 18.37 16.99 -6.25
CA LEU A 248 18.01 15.77 -6.98
C LEU A 248 17.52 16.09 -8.39
N PHE A 249 16.51 16.97 -8.51
CA PHE A 249 15.93 17.32 -9.80
C PHE A 249 16.84 18.21 -10.66
N ARG A 250 17.75 18.99 -10.05
CA ARG A 250 18.78 19.74 -10.80
C ARG A 250 19.81 18.80 -11.44
N LEU A 251 20.24 17.76 -10.71
CA LEU A 251 21.13 16.73 -11.22
C LEU A 251 20.46 15.95 -12.37
N THR A 252 19.24 15.49 -12.17
CA THR A 252 18.52 14.70 -13.19
C THR A 252 18.19 15.52 -14.43
N ALA A 253 17.89 16.82 -14.27
CA ALA A 253 17.71 17.74 -15.39
C ALA A 253 19.00 17.90 -16.22
N SER A 254 20.16 17.93 -15.57
CA SER A 254 21.48 17.96 -16.24
C SER A 254 21.72 16.68 -17.06
N CYS A 255 21.20 15.54 -16.58
CA CYS A 255 21.23 14.25 -17.28
C CYS A 255 20.07 14.06 -18.27
N ARG A 256 19.22 15.07 -18.51
CA ARG A 256 18.02 15.01 -19.39
C ARG A 256 17.01 13.93 -18.97
N ILE A 257 16.96 13.59 -17.69
CA ILE A 257 15.99 12.63 -17.14
C ILE A 257 14.70 13.39 -16.77
N PRO A 258 13.53 13.02 -17.35
CA PRO A 258 12.26 13.68 -17.04
C PRO A 258 11.86 13.55 -15.56
N PRO A 259 11.31 14.58 -14.90
CA PRO A 259 10.87 14.50 -13.50
C PRO A 259 9.90 13.34 -13.23
N ALA A 260 9.09 12.97 -14.22
CA ALA A 260 8.11 11.89 -14.11
C ALA A 260 8.71 10.51 -13.83
N VAL A 261 9.96 10.26 -14.22
CA VAL A 261 10.62 8.96 -14.04
C VAL A 261 11.61 8.95 -12.89
N VAL A 262 12.03 10.12 -12.39
CA VAL A 262 13.06 10.23 -11.33
C VAL A 262 12.65 9.45 -10.10
N LEU A 263 11.47 9.75 -9.53
CA LEU A 263 11.05 9.14 -8.28
C LEU A 263 10.77 7.63 -8.43
N PRO A 264 10.02 7.14 -9.44
CA PRO A 264 9.83 5.71 -9.64
C PRO A 264 11.13 4.92 -9.86
N LEU A 265 12.07 5.44 -10.66
CA LEU A 265 13.34 4.76 -10.91
C LEU A 265 14.21 4.73 -9.66
N LEU A 266 14.32 5.86 -8.97
CA LEU A 266 15.15 5.96 -7.77
C LEU A 266 14.61 5.09 -6.64
N SER A 267 13.29 5.10 -6.41
CA SER A 267 12.69 4.28 -5.35
C SER A 267 12.76 2.79 -5.64
N PHE A 268 12.62 2.38 -6.91
CA PHE A 268 12.80 0.99 -7.33
C PHE A 268 14.25 0.54 -7.14
N LEU A 269 15.22 1.33 -7.62
CA LEU A 269 16.64 1.04 -7.46
C LEU A 269 17.03 0.93 -5.98
N LEU A 270 16.64 1.91 -5.16
CA LEU A 270 16.93 1.89 -3.73
C LEU A 270 16.26 0.71 -3.03
N THR A 271 15.02 0.37 -3.40
CA THR A 271 14.34 -0.82 -2.87
C THR A 271 15.13 -2.07 -3.17
N TYR A 272 15.54 -2.27 -4.42
CA TYR A 272 16.34 -3.42 -4.82
C TYR A 272 17.67 -3.47 -4.05
N LEU A 273 18.40 -2.36 -3.97
CA LEU A 273 19.67 -2.30 -3.24
C LEU A 273 19.49 -2.61 -1.75
N LEU A 274 18.47 -2.05 -1.11
CA LEU A 274 18.18 -2.28 0.31
C LEU A 274 17.77 -3.72 0.58
N GLN A 275 16.94 -4.33 -0.26
CA GLN A 275 16.48 -5.70 -0.07
C GLN A 275 17.52 -6.76 -0.44
N ALA A 276 18.30 -6.54 -1.51
CA ALA A 276 19.27 -7.51 -1.99
C ALA A 276 20.60 -7.45 -1.24
N TYR A 277 21.04 -6.27 -0.82
CA TYR A 277 22.39 -6.06 -0.27
C TYR A 277 22.41 -5.34 1.08
N GLY A 278 21.29 -4.78 1.53
CA GLY A 278 21.26 -3.91 2.70
C GLY A 278 21.66 -4.63 4.00
N ASP A 279 21.11 -5.81 4.25
CA ASP A 279 21.42 -6.58 5.45
C ASP A 279 22.89 -7.02 5.49
N ASP A 280 23.42 -7.50 4.35
CA ASP A 280 24.81 -7.94 4.23
C ASP A 280 25.79 -6.78 4.42
N LEU A 281 25.48 -5.61 3.84
CA LEU A 281 26.30 -4.41 4.02
C LEU A 281 26.34 -3.97 5.48
N VAL A 282 25.19 -3.95 6.17
CA VAL A 282 25.14 -3.58 7.60
C VAL A 282 25.92 -4.60 8.44
N ASN A 283 25.76 -5.90 8.17
CA ASN A 283 26.51 -6.94 8.89
C ASN A 283 28.02 -6.85 8.62
N LEU A 284 28.44 -6.56 7.38
CA LEU A 284 29.84 -6.34 7.05
C LEU A 284 30.43 -5.18 7.87
N LEU A 285 29.72 -4.04 7.93
CA LEU A 285 30.16 -2.87 8.70
C LEU A 285 30.21 -3.15 10.20
N LEU A 286 29.15 -3.75 10.76
CA LEU A 286 29.07 -4.06 12.19
C LEU A 286 30.09 -5.11 12.62
N GLN A 287 30.33 -6.12 11.77
CA GLN A 287 31.35 -7.13 12.03
C GLN A 287 32.75 -6.50 12.00
N THR A 288 33.01 -5.62 11.04
CA THR A 288 34.33 -4.98 10.87
C THR A 288 34.64 -3.98 11.99
N LEU A 289 33.64 -3.19 12.41
CA LEU A 289 33.85 -2.09 13.35
C LEU A 289 33.61 -2.48 14.81
N PHE A 290 32.73 -3.45 15.07
CA PHE A 290 32.23 -3.76 16.41
C PHE A 290 32.18 -5.26 16.73
N ALA A 291 32.66 -6.13 15.83
CA ALA A 291 32.61 -7.59 15.97
C ALA A 291 31.20 -8.13 16.32
N THR A 292 30.15 -7.49 15.78
CA THR A 292 28.76 -7.84 16.04
C THR A 292 27.96 -7.99 14.76
N GLN A 293 26.79 -8.63 14.84
CA GLN A 293 25.84 -8.80 13.74
C GLN A 293 24.43 -8.51 14.21
N VAL A 294 23.60 -7.97 13.31
CA VAL A 294 22.20 -7.70 13.59
C VAL A 294 21.36 -8.39 12.53
N TYR A 295 20.54 -9.33 12.98
CA TYR A 295 19.65 -10.06 12.10
C TYR A 295 18.62 -9.11 11.46
N LYS A 296 18.63 -9.05 10.11
CA LYS A 296 17.64 -8.31 9.30
C LYS A 296 17.50 -6.82 9.65
N ALA A 297 18.62 -6.16 9.92
CA ALA A 297 18.65 -4.74 10.28
C ALA A 297 17.99 -3.82 9.23
N VAL A 298 18.17 -4.11 7.95
CA VAL A 298 17.58 -3.34 6.85
C VAL A 298 16.20 -3.86 6.51
N THR A 299 16.06 -5.17 6.26
CA THR A 299 14.79 -5.72 5.77
C THR A 299 13.66 -5.64 6.78
N LEU A 300 13.94 -5.86 8.07
CA LEU A 300 12.95 -5.72 9.15
C LEU A 300 13.01 -4.32 9.79
N GLY A 301 14.21 -3.82 10.08
CA GLY A 301 14.40 -2.55 10.80
C GLY A 301 14.12 -1.33 9.94
N LEU A 302 15.02 -1.04 8.98
CA LEU A 302 14.92 0.18 8.16
C LEU A 302 13.65 0.21 7.30
N ILE A 303 13.37 -0.86 6.55
CA ILE A 303 12.18 -0.92 5.69
C ILE A 303 10.89 -0.89 6.52
N GLY A 304 10.86 -1.58 7.67
CA GLY A 304 9.75 -1.52 8.61
C GLY A 304 9.51 -0.10 9.15
N TYR A 305 10.58 0.61 9.53
CA TYR A 305 10.51 2.01 9.92
C TYR A 305 9.96 2.90 8.80
N LEU A 306 10.49 2.77 7.57
CA LEU A 306 10.03 3.54 6.42
C LEU A 306 8.56 3.28 6.11
N ALA A 307 8.10 2.02 6.23
CA ALA A 307 6.71 1.64 6.03
C ALA A 307 5.78 2.31 7.05
N LEU A 308 6.12 2.22 8.34
CA LEU A 308 5.33 2.84 9.42
C LEU A 308 5.30 4.37 9.30
N MET A 309 6.45 4.97 8.98
CA MET A 309 6.54 6.40 8.73
C MET A 309 5.67 6.80 7.53
N HIS A 310 5.76 6.06 6.43
CA HIS A 310 4.94 6.27 5.25
C HIS A 310 3.44 6.22 5.58
N TYR A 311 2.98 5.18 6.28
CA TYR A 311 1.57 5.04 6.66
C TYR A 311 1.07 6.19 7.53
N TYR A 312 1.92 6.71 8.41
CA TYR A 312 1.62 7.86 9.23
C TYR A 312 1.57 9.16 8.40
N THR A 313 2.55 9.39 7.54
CA THR A 313 2.64 10.62 6.75
C THR A 313 1.52 10.75 5.73
N GLU A 314 1.15 9.66 5.07
CA GLU A 314 0.05 9.61 4.09
C GLU A 314 -1.30 10.04 4.68
N ALA A 315 -1.47 9.92 6.00
CA ALA A 315 -2.70 10.37 6.67
C ALA A 315 -2.89 11.90 6.64
N PHE A 316 -1.84 12.68 6.39
CA PHE A 316 -1.91 14.15 6.43
C PHE A 316 -1.20 14.88 5.27
N VAL A 317 -0.29 14.25 4.53
CA VAL A 317 0.46 14.98 3.48
C VAL A 317 -0.39 15.32 2.25
N TRP A 318 -1.51 14.62 2.03
CA TRP A 318 -2.44 14.90 0.92
C TRP A 318 -3.70 15.66 1.32
N THR A 319 -3.82 16.08 2.58
CA THR A 319 -4.99 16.83 3.05
C THR A 319 -4.98 18.26 2.50
N ALA A 320 -6.16 18.89 2.48
CA ALA A 320 -6.30 20.27 2.05
C ALA A 320 -5.45 21.20 2.93
N GLY A 321 -4.72 22.12 2.30
CA GLY A 321 -3.79 23.04 2.98
C GLY A 321 -2.35 22.52 3.11
N SER A 322 -2.10 21.23 2.86
CA SER A 322 -0.75 20.68 2.82
C SER A 322 0.12 21.32 1.71
N PRO A 323 1.42 21.59 1.97
CA PRO A 323 2.36 22.05 0.94
C PRO A 323 2.48 21.09 -0.26
N LEU A 324 2.42 19.76 -0.05
CA LEU A 324 2.47 18.79 -1.16
C LEU A 324 1.20 18.88 -2.02
N ARG A 325 0.04 19.05 -1.39
CA ARG A 325 -1.26 19.05 -2.08
C ARG A 325 -1.39 20.22 -3.08
N ARG A 326 -0.61 21.31 -2.93
CA ARG A 326 -0.62 22.50 -3.79
C ARG A 326 -0.28 22.20 -5.25
N TYR A 327 0.55 21.18 -5.49
CA TYR A 327 0.97 20.79 -6.84
C TYR A 327 0.08 19.72 -7.47
N ILE A 328 -1.02 19.33 -6.82
CA ILE A 328 -1.93 18.32 -7.36
C ILE A 328 -3.20 19.00 -7.87
N ARG A 329 -3.64 18.60 -9.07
CA ARG A 329 -4.95 18.97 -9.63
C ARG A 329 -5.65 17.70 -10.06
N PHE A 330 -6.98 17.68 -9.98
CA PHE A 330 -7.80 16.56 -10.46
C PHE A 330 -8.49 16.94 -11.76
N SER A 331 -8.73 15.95 -12.62
CA SER A 331 -9.50 16.10 -13.86
C SER A 331 -10.46 14.93 -14.08
N GLY A 332 -11.46 15.13 -14.95
CA GLY A 332 -12.38 14.09 -15.38
C GLY A 332 -13.53 13.75 -14.42
N VAL A 333 -13.93 14.72 -13.57
CA VAL A 333 -15.16 14.67 -12.75
C VAL A 333 -16.39 14.96 -13.59
#